data_AF-A0A225W8B6-F1
#
_entry.id   AF-A0A225W8B6-F1
#
_cell.length_a   1.000
_cell.length_b   1.000
_cell.length_c   1.000
_cell.angle_alpha   90.00
_cell.angle_beta   90.00
_cell.angle_gamma   90.00
#
_symmetry.space_group_name_H-M   'P 1'
#
loop_
_entity.id
_entity.type
_entity.pdbx_description
1 polymer ?
#
loop_
_entity_poly.entity_id
_entity_poly.type
_entity_poly.pdbx_seq_one_letter_code
_entity_poly.pdbx_strand_id
1 'polypeptide(L)'
;EENYFSDSMMQQRSPALFHFYLGQYLNLDKDAVVKDNGQQTLSSFLMETCQRNEMETRRMAEQQTWGEFSAADEKIEQRRLEKLYEEDNAEEEEDEEEEEWTLYSVDERRQQLVEIMSSRFLNGDDYEHVNYAEIDADEALDDFDEMQRDAEERYFAEERVVD
;
A
#
# COMPACT_ATOMS: atom_id res chain seq x y z
N GLU A 1 -12.52 2.54 -15.77
CA GLU A 1 -12.52 1.77 -14.51
C GLU A 1 -11.29 2.17 -13.74
N GLU A 2 -11.45 2.51 -12.46
CA GLU A 2 -10.30 2.80 -11.60
C GLU A 2 -9.72 1.47 -11.13
N ASN A 3 -8.41 1.28 -11.30
CA ASN A 3 -7.73 0.06 -10.89
C ASN A 3 -7.75 -0.06 -9.35
N TYR A 4 -7.82 -1.28 -8.83
CA TYR A 4 -7.89 -1.58 -7.39
C TYR A 4 -6.71 -1.02 -6.59
N PHE A 5 -5.53 -0.93 -7.22
CA PHE A 5 -4.30 -0.34 -6.68
C PHE A 5 -4.00 1.09 -7.21
N SER A 6 -5.02 1.81 -7.67
CA SER A 6 -4.87 3.23 -8.01
C SER A 6 -4.78 4.11 -6.74
N ASP A 7 -4.17 5.29 -6.83
CA ASP A 7 -4.05 6.20 -5.67
C ASP A 7 -5.38 6.55 -5.04
N SER A 8 -6.38 6.86 -5.89
CA SER A 8 -7.75 7.16 -5.46
C SER A 8 -8.31 6.02 -4.61
N MET A 9 -8.23 4.78 -5.11
CA MET A 9 -8.74 3.60 -4.40
C MET A 9 -7.93 3.29 -3.13
N MET A 10 -6.59 3.34 -3.19
CA MET A 10 -5.74 3.10 -2.02
C MET A 10 -6.00 4.14 -0.91
N GLN A 11 -6.18 5.41 -1.28
CA GLN A 11 -6.53 6.48 -0.34
C GLN A 11 -7.90 6.28 0.31
N GLN A 12 -8.91 5.84 -0.45
CA GLN A 12 -10.25 5.62 0.08
C GLN A 12 -10.34 4.41 1.02
N ARG A 13 -9.60 3.34 0.70
CA ARG A 13 -9.60 2.08 1.44
C ARG A 13 -8.75 2.15 2.71
N SER A 14 -7.53 2.68 2.61
CA SER A 14 -6.62 2.85 3.76
C SER A 14 -6.02 4.25 3.81
N PRO A 15 -6.81 5.27 4.21
CA PRO A 15 -6.38 6.66 4.29
C PRO A 15 -5.08 6.88 5.08
N ALA A 16 -4.85 6.13 6.17
CA ALA A 16 -3.64 6.26 6.96
C ALA A 16 -2.41 5.68 6.25
N LEU A 17 -2.53 4.49 5.63
CA LEU A 17 -1.42 3.89 4.88
C LEU A 17 -1.06 4.76 3.69
N PHE A 18 -2.07 5.21 2.97
CA PHE A 18 -1.87 6.12 1.86
C PHE A 18 -1.17 7.39 2.31
N HIS A 19 -1.62 8.03 3.41
CA HIS A 19 -0.98 9.23 3.91
C HIS A 19 0.49 9.01 4.28
N PHE A 20 0.79 7.91 4.98
CA PHE A 20 2.14 7.58 5.42
C PHE A 20 3.09 7.29 4.24
N TYR A 21 2.67 6.47 3.26
CA TYR A 21 3.55 6.11 2.14
C TYR A 21 3.56 7.13 1.01
N LEU A 22 2.45 7.81 0.72
CA LEU A 22 2.31 8.68 -0.46
C LEU A 22 1.77 10.07 -0.17
N GLY A 23 0.71 10.19 0.62
CA GLY A 23 -0.05 11.42 0.77
C GLY A 23 0.77 12.58 1.31
N GLN A 24 1.69 12.32 2.24
CA GLN A 24 2.59 13.36 2.74
C GLN A 24 3.57 13.86 1.67
N TYR A 25 4.00 13.02 0.72
CA TYR A 25 4.99 13.37 -0.30
C TYR A 25 4.39 13.98 -1.57
N LEU A 26 3.15 13.61 -1.92
CA LEU A 26 2.44 14.17 -3.07
C LEU A 26 2.07 15.65 -2.89
N ASN A 27 1.93 16.12 -1.65
CA ASN A 27 1.62 17.53 -1.39
C ASN A 27 2.84 18.45 -1.56
N LEU A 28 4.06 17.96 -1.29
CA LEU A 28 5.28 18.73 -1.53
C LEU A 28 5.46 19.08 -3.02
N ASP A 29 5.08 18.18 -3.93
CA ASP A 29 5.14 18.43 -5.38
C ASP A 29 4.05 19.40 -5.88
N LYS A 30 2.90 19.48 -5.18
CA LYS A 30 1.76 20.30 -5.62
C LYS A 30 1.92 21.78 -5.32
N ASP A 31 2.65 22.13 -4.26
CA ASP A 31 2.93 23.54 -3.92
C ASP A 31 3.79 24.25 -4.99
N ALA A 32 4.51 23.49 -5.83
CA ALA A 32 5.24 24.02 -6.98
C ALA A 32 4.33 24.40 -8.18
N VAL A 33 3.08 23.93 -8.21
CA VAL A 33 2.15 24.06 -9.35
C VAL A 33 0.85 24.71 -8.91
N VAL A 34 0.92 25.92 -8.36
CA VAL A 34 -0.27 26.74 -8.09
C VAL A 34 -0.91 27.13 -9.44
N LYS A 35 -1.90 26.35 -9.88
CA LYS A 35 -2.75 26.67 -11.02
C LYS A 35 -4.02 27.40 -10.56
N ASP A 36 -4.22 28.53 -11.22
CA ASP A 36 -5.41 29.38 -11.31
C ASP A 36 -6.73 28.62 -11.14
N ASN A 37 -7.42 28.85 -10.01
CA ASN A 37 -8.75 28.29 -9.73
C ASN A 37 -9.84 29.18 -10.33
N GLY A 38 -10.02 29.08 -11.65
CA GLY A 38 -11.18 29.61 -12.33
C GLY A 38 -12.48 28.94 -11.84
N GLN A 39 -13.28 29.69 -11.08
CA GLN A 39 -14.69 29.43 -10.75
C GLN A 39 -15.00 28.16 -9.93
N GLN A 40 -14.35 27.99 -8.77
CA GLN A 40 -14.93 27.10 -7.76
C GLN A 40 -16.14 27.75 -7.09
N THR A 41 -17.27 27.04 -7.06
CA THR A 41 -18.47 27.47 -6.34
C THR A 41 -18.27 27.27 -4.83
N LEU A 42 -18.95 28.08 -4.00
CA LEU A 42 -18.93 27.84 -2.55
C LEU A 42 -19.44 26.43 -2.20
N SER A 43 -20.43 25.91 -2.94
CA SER A 43 -20.93 24.55 -2.75
C SER A 43 -19.88 23.47 -3.01
N SER A 44 -19.09 23.61 -4.08
CA SER A 44 -18.02 22.64 -4.36
C SER A 44 -16.92 22.70 -3.30
N PHE A 45 -16.55 23.91 -2.87
CA PHE A 45 -15.56 24.08 -1.80
C PHE A 45 -16.02 23.48 -0.46
N LEU A 46 -17.30 23.69 -0.09
CA LEU A 46 -17.85 23.10 1.13
C LEU A 46 -17.92 21.57 1.04
N MET A 47 -18.36 21.04 -0.09
CA MET A 47 -18.45 19.60 -0.31
C MET A 47 -17.06 18.94 -0.27
N GLU A 48 -16.07 19.55 -0.91
CA GLU A 48 -14.67 19.13 -0.84
C GLU A 48 -14.13 19.20 0.59
N THR A 49 -14.48 20.24 1.34
CA THR A 49 -14.04 20.40 2.74
C THR A 49 -14.66 19.37 3.66
N CYS A 50 -15.94 19.03 3.48
CA CYS A 50 -16.59 17.94 4.20
C CYS A 50 -15.91 16.60 3.88
N GLN A 51 -15.71 16.27 2.60
CA GLN A 51 -15.04 15.03 2.19
C GLN A 51 -13.61 14.94 2.74
N ARG A 52 -12.85 16.03 2.70
CA ARG A 52 -11.49 16.10 3.26
C ARG A 52 -11.49 15.86 4.78
N ASN A 53 -12.44 16.46 5.50
CA ASN A 53 -12.57 16.29 6.95
C ASN A 53 -12.97 14.84 7.32
N GLU A 54 -13.87 14.24 6.55
CA GLU A 54 -14.26 12.83 6.72
C GLU A 54 -13.04 11.90 6.52
N MET A 55 -12.26 12.12 5.46
CA MET A 55 -11.03 11.35 5.22
C MET A 55 -9.99 11.55 6.32
N GLU A 56 -9.82 12.77 6.83
CA GLU A 56 -8.92 13.07 7.94
C GLU A 56 -9.36 12.37 9.23
N THR A 57 -10.66 12.37 9.52
CA THR A 57 -11.23 11.65 10.67
C THR A 57 -11.00 10.15 10.55
N ARG A 58 -11.22 9.57 9.37
CA ARG A 58 -10.95 8.15 9.10
C ARG A 58 -9.46 7.80 9.24
N ARG A 59 -8.57 8.62 8.69
CA ARG A 59 -7.12 8.47 8.83
C ARG A 59 -6.70 8.46 10.31
N MET A 60 -7.19 9.39 11.12
CA MET A 60 -6.86 9.44 12.55
C MET A 60 -7.37 8.21 13.31
N ALA A 61 -8.58 7.73 12.99
CA ALA A 61 -9.13 6.52 13.61
C ALA A 61 -8.31 5.27 13.23
N GLU A 62 -7.96 5.12 11.96
CA GLU A 62 -7.14 4.00 11.47
C GLU A 62 -5.75 4.00 12.15
N GLN A 63 -5.08 5.15 12.24
CA GLN A 63 -3.79 5.27 12.94
C GLN A 63 -3.86 4.85 14.41
N GLN A 64 -4.95 5.15 15.12
CA GLN A 64 -5.12 4.73 16.51
C GLN A 64 -5.26 3.21 16.65
N THR A 65 -5.85 2.54 15.66
CA THR A 65 -6.04 1.08 15.67
C THR A 65 -4.77 0.29 15.38
N TRP A 66 -3.75 0.90 14.78
CA TRP A 66 -2.51 0.23 14.41
C TRP A 66 -1.57 -0.10 15.58
N GLY A 67 -1.90 0.32 16.80
CA GLY A 67 -1.02 0.16 17.97
C GLY A 67 0.20 1.07 17.91
N GLU A 68 1.13 0.89 18.87
CA GLU A 68 2.47 1.50 18.79
C GLU A 68 3.19 0.83 17.61
N PHE A 69 3.39 1.58 16.53
CA PHE A 69 3.90 1.08 15.26
C PHE A 69 5.30 0.47 15.45
N SER A 70 5.40 -0.84 15.70
CA SER A 70 6.61 -1.59 15.44
C SER A 70 6.65 -1.75 13.93
N ALA A 71 7.42 -0.88 13.28
CA ALA A 71 7.62 -0.91 11.84
C ALA A 71 7.93 -2.35 11.44
N ALA A 72 7.15 -2.88 10.48
CA ALA A 72 7.29 -4.22 9.93
C ALA A 72 8.59 -4.43 9.13
N ASP A 73 9.61 -3.61 9.38
CA ASP A 73 10.96 -3.89 8.97
C ASP A 73 11.88 -3.80 10.19
N GLU A 74 11.91 -4.90 10.94
CA GLU A 74 12.85 -5.12 12.03
C GLU A 74 14.31 -4.90 11.56
N LYS A 75 14.61 -4.99 10.26
CA LYS A 75 15.94 -4.67 9.72
C LYS A 75 16.17 -3.18 9.54
N ILE A 76 15.14 -2.39 9.18
CA ILE A 76 15.24 -0.93 9.21
C ILE A 76 15.43 -0.48 10.65
N GLU A 77 14.68 -1.04 11.60
CA GLU A 77 14.80 -0.64 13.00
C GLU A 77 16.07 -1.18 13.68
N GLN A 78 16.55 -2.37 13.33
CA GLN A 78 17.86 -2.86 13.76
C GLN A 78 18.99 -2.01 13.19
N ARG A 79 18.90 -1.59 11.92
CA ARG A 79 19.89 -0.68 11.31
C ARG A 79 19.86 0.69 11.98
N ARG A 80 18.67 1.20 12.30
CA ARG A 80 18.48 2.43 13.10
C ARG A 80 19.15 2.30 14.47
N LEU A 81 18.93 1.17 15.16
CA LEU A 81 19.45 0.93 16.50
C LEU A 81 20.97 0.73 16.50
N GLU A 82 21.53 0.02 15.51
CA GLU A 82 22.98 -0.20 15.36
C GLU A 82 23.73 1.12 15.16
N LYS A 83 23.19 2.04 14.35
CA LYS A 83 23.78 3.38 14.13
C LYS A 83 23.79 4.24 15.41
N LEU A 84 22.74 4.14 16.23
CA LEU A 84 22.61 4.83 17.52
C LEU A 84 23.65 4.39 18.57
N TYR A 85 24.24 3.20 18.41
CA TYR A 85 25.31 2.68 19.27
C TYR A 85 26.72 2.84 18.66
N GLU A 86 26.84 3.19 17.38
CA GLU A 86 28.13 3.53 16.73
C GLU A 86 28.54 5.01 16.93
N GLU A 87 27.61 5.85 17.40
CA GLU A 87 27.74 7.32 17.51
C GLU A 87 28.57 7.84 18.69
N ASP A 88 29.27 6.98 19.45
CA ASP A 88 30.22 7.43 20.49
C ASP A 88 31.63 7.71 19.91
N ASN A 89 31.80 7.71 18.57
CA ASN A 89 33.09 7.92 17.90
C ASN A 89 33.05 8.69 16.55
N ALA A 90 32.04 9.53 16.27
CA ALA A 90 32.11 10.43 15.10
C ALA A 90 31.47 11.79 15.38
N GLU A 91 32.17 12.83 14.95
CA GLU A 91 31.91 14.26 15.15
C GLU A 91 30.63 14.72 14.42
N GLU A 92 29.91 15.67 15.04
CA GLU A 92 28.87 16.58 14.53
C GLU A 92 28.37 16.37 13.07
N GLU A 93 27.24 15.68 12.88
CA GLU A 93 26.40 15.77 11.67
C GLU A 93 24.91 15.84 12.08
N GLU A 94 24.42 17.03 12.43
CA GLU A 94 23.05 17.29 12.92
C GLU A 94 21.96 17.33 11.82
N ASP A 95 22.19 16.79 10.61
CA ASP A 95 21.26 16.91 9.46
C ASP A 95 20.85 15.57 8.78
N GLU A 96 21.13 14.39 9.36
CA GLU A 96 20.89 13.10 8.68
C GLU A 96 19.53 12.42 8.94
N GLU A 97 18.75 12.84 9.95
CA GLU A 97 17.46 12.19 10.29
C GLU A 97 16.34 12.45 9.26
N GLU A 98 16.36 13.60 8.56
CA GLU A 98 15.40 13.91 7.49
C GLU A 98 15.76 13.24 6.15
N GLU A 99 17.03 12.89 5.93
CA GLU A 99 17.50 12.37 4.65
C GLU A 99 17.08 10.92 4.38
N GLU A 100 16.99 10.06 5.40
CA GLU A 100 16.74 8.63 5.20
C GLU A 100 15.31 8.33 4.73
N TRP A 101 14.31 9.06 5.23
CA TRP A 101 12.96 8.93 4.68
C TRP A 101 12.91 9.46 3.26
N THR A 102 13.60 10.56 2.93
CA THR A 102 13.59 11.18 1.59
C THR A 102 14.32 10.40 0.49
N LEU A 103 15.04 9.33 0.83
CA LEU A 103 15.79 8.50 -0.13
C LEU A 103 14.91 7.82 -1.19
N TYR A 104 13.64 7.54 -0.86
CA TYR A 104 12.71 6.95 -1.81
C TYR A 104 11.99 8.03 -2.63
N SER A 105 12.10 7.89 -3.94
CA SER A 105 11.27 8.63 -4.90
C SER A 105 9.78 8.35 -4.65
N VAL A 106 8.91 9.26 -5.10
CA VAL A 106 7.45 9.09 -5.00
C VAL A 106 6.99 7.78 -5.65
N ASP A 107 7.64 7.37 -6.74
CA ASP A 107 7.33 6.12 -7.45
C ASP A 107 7.76 4.87 -6.65
N GLU A 108 8.91 4.90 -5.96
CA GLU A 108 9.33 3.79 -5.10
C GLU A 108 8.39 3.61 -3.90
N ARG A 109 7.95 4.70 -3.29
CA ARG A 109 6.98 4.65 -2.19
C ARG A 109 5.61 4.16 -2.64
N ARG A 110 5.21 4.53 -3.85
CA ARG A 110 3.99 4.01 -4.47
C ARG A 110 4.09 2.51 -4.60
N GLN A 111 5.23 2.01 -5.06
CA GLN A 111 5.47 0.58 -5.18
C GLN A 111 5.41 -0.12 -3.82
N GLN A 112 6.02 0.45 -2.77
CA GLN A 112 5.92 -0.08 -1.40
C GLN A 112 4.48 -0.14 -0.89
N LEU A 113 3.69 0.91 -1.12
CA LEU A 113 2.27 0.91 -0.74
C LEU A 113 1.49 -0.18 -1.49
N VAL A 114 1.73 -0.33 -2.79
CA VAL A 114 1.10 -1.38 -3.60
C VAL A 114 1.48 -2.76 -3.09
N GLU A 115 2.74 -2.99 -2.74
CA GLU A 115 3.20 -4.27 -2.19
C GLU A 115 2.50 -4.61 -0.87
N ILE A 116 2.43 -3.66 0.06
CA ILE A 116 1.73 -3.86 1.34
C ILE A 116 0.23 -4.13 1.12
N MET A 117 -0.42 -3.34 0.27
CA MET A 117 -1.84 -3.49 -0.04
C MET A 117 -2.12 -4.80 -0.78
N SER A 118 -1.20 -5.26 -1.63
CA SER A 118 -1.30 -6.55 -2.32
C SER A 118 -1.14 -7.72 -1.36
N SER A 119 -0.25 -7.62 -0.38
CA SER A 119 -0.08 -8.64 0.66
C SER A 119 -1.35 -8.77 1.50
N ARG A 120 -1.94 -7.65 1.93
CA ARG A 120 -3.24 -7.63 2.61
C ARG A 120 -4.35 -8.24 1.75
N PHE A 121 -4.36 -7.91 0.46
CA PHE A 121 -5.34 -8.47 -0.47
C PHE A 121 -5.22 -9.99 -0.58
N LEU A 122 -4.02 -10.52 -0.75
CA LEU A 122 -3.78 -11.97 -0.86
C LEU A 122 -4.06 -12.72 0.45
N ASN A 123 -3.88 -12.06 1.59
CA ASN A 123 -4.19 -12.63 2.91
C ASN A 123 -5.69 -12.61 3.25
N GLY A 124 -6.52 -11.94 2.46
CA GLY A 124 -7.95 -11.80 2.76
C GLY A 124 -8.28 -10.70 3.77
N ASP A 125 -7.31 -9.84 4.11
CA ASP A 125 -7.46 -8.79 5.13
C ASP A 125 -8.34 -7.62 4.65
N ASP A 126 -8.68 -7.57 3.35
CA ASP A 126 -9.46 -6.50 2.74
C ASP A 126 -10.96 -6.83 2.58
N TYR A 127 -11.50 -7.63 3.50
CA TYR A 127 -12.88 -8.13 3.44
C TYR A 127 -13.95 -7.02 3.45
N GLU A 128 -13.61 -5.81 3.91
CA GLU A 128 -14.49 -4.64 3.86
C GLU A 128 -14.73 -4.12 2.44
N HIS A 129 -13.86 -4.47 1.50
CA HIS A 129 -13.90 -3.98 0.12
C HIS A 129 -13.90 -5.09 -0.93
N VAL A 130 -13.52 -6.32 -0.56
CA VAL A 130 -13.46 -7.49 -1.43
C VAL A 130 -14.21 -8.64 -0.78
N ASN A 131 -15.15 -9.25 -1.52
CA ASN A 131 -15.89 -10.41 -1.05
C ASN A 131 -15.15 -11.71 -1.40
N TYR A 132 -14.13 -12.04 -0.60
CA TYR A 132 -13.33 -13.26 -0.81
C TYR A 132 -14.18 -14.54 -0.81
N ALA A 133 -15.20 -14.62 0.04
CA ALA A 133 -16.05 -15.81 0.12
C ALA A 133 -16.87 -16.06 -1.16
N GLU A 134 -17.22 -15.00 -1.89
CA GLU A 134 -17.88 -15.12 -3.19
C GLU A 134 -16.90 -15.56 -4.27
N ILE A 135 -15.68 -15.00 -4.26
CA ILE A 135 -14.60 -15.38 -5.18
C ILE A 135 -14.22 -16.85 -4.98
N ASP A 136 -14.02 -17.28 -3.73
CA ASP A 136 -13.67 -18.66 -3.37
C ASP A 136 -14.78 -19.67 -3.71
N ALA A 137 -16.02 -19.21 -3.85
CA ALA A 137 -17.16 -20.06 -4.21
C ALA A 137 -17.45 -20.08 -5.72
N ASP A 138 -16.77 -19.26 -6.52
CA ASP A 138 -17.00 -19.17 -7.95
C ASP A 138 -16.14 -20.19 -8.71
N GLU A 139 -16.73 -21.37 -8.93
CA GLU A 139 -16.12 -22.46 -9.72
C GLU A 139 -15.74 -22.04 -11.15
N ALA A 140 -16.28 -20.93 -11.69
CA ALA A 140 -15.91 -20.45 -13.01
C ALA A 140 -14.53 -19.75 -13.04
N LEU A 141 -14.01 -19.36 -11.87
CA LEU A 141 -12.66 -18.79 -11.73
C LEU A 141 -11.60 -19.89 -11.56
N ASP A 142 -12.00 -21.11 -11.23
CA ASP A 142 -11.10 -22.26 -11.12
C ASP A 142 -10.66 -22.75 -12.52
N ASP A 143 -9.35 -22.96 -12.70
CA ASP A 143 -8.81 -23.50 -13.95
C ASP A 143 -8.88 -25.05 -13.98
N PHE A 144 -10.11 -25.58 -13.98
CA PHE A 144 -10.36 -27.02 -14.07
C PHE A 144 -9.79 -27.64 -15.35
N ASP A 145 -9.74 -26.89 -16.45
CA ASP A 145 -9.25 -27.35 -17.74
C ASP A 145 -7.73 -27.62 -17.71
N GLU A 146 -6.96 -26.77 -17.02
CA GLU A 146 -5.54 -27.01 -16.78
C GLU A 146 -5.32 -28.20 -15.83
N MET A 147 -6.08 -28.29 -14.74
CA MET A 147 -5.99 -29.43 -13.82
C MET A 147 -6.27 -30.78 -14.49
N GLN A 148 -7.25 -30.84 -15.39
CA GLN A 148 -7.55 -32.06 -16.12
C GLN A 148 -6.42 -32.44 -17.08
N ARG A 149 -5.85 -31.47 -17.80
CA ARG A 149 -4.69 -31.69 -18.68
C ARG A 149 -3.48 -32.20 -17.90
N ASP A 150 -3.18 -31.61 -16.75
CA ASP A 150 -2.10 -32.06 -15.86
C ASP A 150 -2.32 -33.49 -15.32
N ALA A 151 -3.57 -33.88 -15.11
CA ALA A 151 -3.91 -35.25 -14.70
C ALA A 151 -3.74 -36.25 -15.85
N GLU A 152 -4.16 -35.89 -17.06
CA GLU A 152 -3.98 -36.69 -18.28
C GLU A 152 -2.49 -36.85 -18.62
N GLU A 153 -1.70 -35.76 -18.59
CA GLU A 153 -0.26 -35.80 -18.85
C GLU A 153 0.48 -36.71 -17.87
N ARG A 154 0.13 -36.65 -16.57
CA ARG A 154 0.69 -37.56 -15.56
C ARG A 154 0.38 -39.03 -15.86
N TYR A 155 -0.87 -39.33 -16.22
CA TYR A 155 -1.28 -40.69 -16.58
C TYR A 155 -0.48 -41.24 -17.77
N PHE A 156 -0.34 -40.46 -18.85
CA PHE A 156 0.43 -40.88 -20.02
C PHE A 156 1.95 -40.93 -19.79
N ALA A 157 2.48 -40.07 -18.92
CA ALA A 157 3.89 -40.11 -18.54
C ALA A 157 4.20 -41.37 -17.72
N GLU A 158 3.35 -41.74 -16.76
CA GLU A 158 3.53 -42.96 -15.97
C GLU A 158 3.43 -44.23 -16.84
N GLU A 159 2.47 -44.30 -17.78
CA GLU A 159 2.34 -45.44 -18.70
C GLU A 159 3.57 -45.62 -19.60
N ARG A 160 4.28 -44.53 -19.92
CA ARG A 160 5.47 -44.54 -20.78
C ARG A 160 6.77 -44.95 -20.05
N VAL A 161 6.77 -45.02 -18.72
CA VAL A 161 7.94 -45.42 -17.91
C VAL A 161 7.97 -46.94 -17.63
N VAL A 162 6.90 -47.66 -17.97
CA VAL A 162 6.74 -49.10 -17.69
C VAL A 162 7.20 -50.01 -18.85
N ASP A 163 7.77 -49.45 -19.92
CA ASP A 163 8.39 -50.19 -21.05
C ASP A 163 9.92 -50.09 -21.07
#